data_AF-A0A6P6W062-F1
#
_entry.id   AF-A0A6P6W062-F1
#
_cell.length_a   1.000
_cell.length_b   1.000
_cell.length_c   1.000
_cell.angle_alpha   90.00
_cell.angle_beta   90.00
_cell.angle_gamma   90.00
#
_symmetry.space_group_name_H-M   'P 1'
#
loop_
_entity.id
_entity.type
_entity.pdbx_description
1 polymer ?
#
loop_
_entity_poly.entity_id
_entity_poly.type
_entity_poly.pdbx_seq_one_letter_code
_entity_poly.pdbx_strand_id
1 'polypeptide(L)'
;MDYPHIQSSVRKNELKFQKKRLTQDQVSLLEKSFNFNNKLDPDRRSQLAHQLGLPPRKVAIWYQNKRARWKNENLEVDHKALQLRLENLLADNERLQSEVERLKQELHKAQEMLLSVNNTPYSSLSSQISSSCDEVGSSSLVHGSRNHLDKDFFACLIGGEGQFGNTNDQEFFRSSIS
;
A
#
# COMPACT_ATOMS: atom_id res chain seq x y z
N MET A 1 -1.50 -70.45 -17.38
CA MET A 1 -0.45 -69.41 -17.33
C MET A 1 -1.08 -68.19 -16.65
N ASP A 2 -1.12 -68.21 -15.33
CA ASP A 2 -1.73 -67.17 -14.51
C ASP A 2 -0.71 -66.03 -14.30
N TYR A 3 -1.01 -64.86 -14.87
CA TYR A 3 -0.21 -63.65 -14.66
C TYR A 3 -0.69 -62.91 -13.39
N PRO A 4 0.20 -62.56 -12.44
CA PRO A 4 -0.22 -62.06 -11.15
C PRO A 4 -0.61 -60.57 -11.19
N HIS A 5 -1.76 -60.30 -10.59
CA HIS A 5 -2.46 -59.02 -10.51
C HIS A 5 -1.86 -58.13 -9.38
N ILE A 6 -0.63 -57.62 -9.54
CA ILE A 6 0.08 -56.88 -8.44
C ILE A 6 0.06 -55.34 -8.61
N GLN A 7 -0.34 -54.81 -9.76
CA GLN A 7 -0.18 -53.37 -10.05
C GLN A 7 -1.27 -52.43 -9.52
N SER A 8 -2.40 -52.93 -9.00
CA SER A 8 -3.52 -52.08 -8.54
C SER A 8 -3.42 -51.69 -7.07
N SER A 9 -2.81 -52.53 -6.23
CA SER A 9 -2.68 -52.30 -4.78
C SER A 9 -1.57 -51.28 -4.44
N VAL A 10 -0.45 -51.33 -5.17
CA VAL A 10 0.69 -50.40 -4.97
C VAL A 10 0.28 -48.95 -5.26
N ARG A 11 -0.44 -48.71 -6.36
CA ARG A 11 -0.93 -47.37 -6.75
C ARG A 11 -1.89 -46.77 -5.73
N LYS A 12 -2.78 -47.59 -5.12
CA LYS A 12 -3.69 -47.12 -4.06
C LYS A 12 -2.94 -46.75 -2.78
N ASN A 13 -1.85 -47.45 -2.45
CA ASN A 13 -1.03 -47.16 -1.27
C ASN A 13 -0.16 -45.91 -1.43
N GLU A 14 0.40 -45.68 -2.62
CA GLU A 14 1.14 -44.45 -2.94
C GLU A 14 0.25 -43.22 -2.83
N LEU A 15 -0.97 -43.26 -3.39
CA LEU A 15 -1.93 -42.16 -3.29
C LEU A 15 -2.36 -41.86 -1.84
N LYS A 16 -2.41 -42.87 -0.96
CA LYS A 16 -2.67 -42.67 0.48
C LYS A 16 -1.50 -42.02 1.21
N PHE A 17 -0.25 -42.38 0.89
CA PHE A 17 0.93 -41.73 1.47
C PHE A 17 1.04 -40.25 1.04
N GLN A 18 0.65 -39.94 -0.20
CA GLN A 18 0.60 -38.57 -0.72
C GLN A 18 -0.42 -37.68 0.02
N LYS A 19 -1.43 -38.23 0.70
CA LYS A 19 -2.45 -37.45 1.44
C LYS A 19 -2.16 -37.25 2.93
N LYS A 20 -1.12 -37.90 3.50
CA LYS A 20 -0.79 -37.73 4.92
C LYS A 20 -0.36 -36.28 5.22
N ARG A 21 -0.92 -35.70 6.29
CA ARG A 21 -0.48 -34.43 6.87
C ARG A 21 0.98 -34.56 7.33
N LEU A 22 1.73 -33.47 7.23
CA LEU A 22 3.10 -33.42 7.77
C LEU A 22 3.05 -33.49 9.29
N THR A 23 4.01 -34.17 9.91
CA THR A 23 4.16 -34.20 11.36
C THR A 23 4.72 -32.87 11.87
N GLN A 24 4.59 -32.60 13.17
CA GLN A 24 5.09 -31.37 13.77
C GLN A 24 6.62 -31.22 13.59
N ASP A 25 7.38 -32.30 13.74
CA ASP A 25 8.83 -32.29 13.54
C ASP A 25 9.21 -31.98 12.09
N GLN A 26 8.48 -32.54 11.11
CA GLN A 26 8.67 -32.25 9.71
C GLN A 26 8.40 -30.77 9.41
N VAL A 27 7.33 -30.21 9.98
CA VAL A 27 7.01 -28.78 9.84
C VAL A 27 8.10 -27.92 10.49
N SER A 28 8.56 -28.25 11.69
CA SER A 28 9.62 -27.51 12.39
C SER A 28 10.91 -27.42 11.57
N LEU A 29 11.34 -28.52 10.95
CA LEU A 29 12.53 -28.51 10.12
C LEU A 29 12.33 -27.70 8.82
N LEU A 30 11.14 -27.80 8.20
CA LEU A 30 10.77 -26.99 7.04
C LEU A 30 10.79 -25.49 7.37
N GLU A 31 10.27 -25.11 8.54
CA GLU A 31 10.27 -23.72 9.02
C GLU A 31 11.67 -23.20 9.30
N LYS A 32 12.51 -23.97 9.99
CA LYS A 32 13.93 -23.61 10.20
C LYS A 32 14.65 -23.38 8.87
N SER A 33 14.44 -24.29 7.92
CA SER A 33 15.02 -24.21 6.58
C SER A 33 14.52 -22.99 5.80
N PHE A 34 13.23 -22.68 5.89
CA PHE A 34 12.60 -21.52 5.25
C PHE A 34 13.11 -20.18 5.82
N ASN A 35 13.22 -20.08 7.14
CA ASN A 35 13.72 -18.89 7.82
C ASN A 35 15.18 -18.58 7.45
N PHE A 36 15.98 -19.62 7.19
CA PHE A 36 17.34 -19.44 6.68
C PHE A 36 17.37 -18.95 5.23
N ASN A 37 16.58 -19.56 4.35
CA ASN A 37 16.43 -19.11 2.98
C ASN A 37 15.06 -19.54 2.44
N ASN A 38 14.27 -18.54 2.05
CA ASN A 38 12.90 -18.66 1.56
C ASN A 38 12.84 -19.18 0.10
N LYS A 39 13.94 -19.07 -0.66
CA LYS A 39 14.08 -19.69 -1.98
C LYS A 39 14.46 -21.17 -1.82
N LEU A 40 13.73 -22.01 -2.54
CA LEU A 40 13.93 -23.46 -2.53
C LEU A 40 14.49 -23.92 -3.87
N ASP A 41 15.81 -24.08 -3.91
CA ASP A 41 16.50 -24.60 -5.09
C ASP A 41 16.25 -26.10 -5.29
N PRO A 42 16.36 -26.63 -6.53
CA PRO A 42 16.10 -28.04 -6.82
C PRO A 42 16.93 -29.01 -5.98
N ASP A 43 18.21 -28.73 -5.77
CA ASP A 43 19.12 -29.59 -5.00
C ASP A 43 18.77 -29.59 -3.51
N ARG A 44 18.51 -28.40 -2.96
CA ARG A 44 18.09 -28.23 -1.57
C ARG A 44 16.73 -28.87 -1.31
N ARG A 45 15.81 -28.79 -2.27
CA ARG A 45 14.52 -29.50 -2.23
C ARG A 45 14.75 -31.01 -2.15
N SER A 46 15.63 -31.56 -2.98
CA SER A 46 15.96 -32.98 -2.95
C SER A 46 16.57 -33.38 -1.62
N GLN A 47 17.56 -32.64 -1.10
CA GLN A 47 18.17 -32.92 0.20
C GLN A 47 17.16 -32.89 1.35
N LEU A 48 16.31 -31.86 1.39
CA LEU A 48 15.31 -31.70 2.44
C LEU A 48 14.22 -32.78 2.36
N ALA A 49 13.85 -33.19 1.14
CA ALA A 49 12.93 -34.30 0.90
C ALA A 49 13.48 -35.63 1.46
N HIS A 50 14.76 -35.92 1.22
CA HIS A 50 15.42 -37.11 1.76
C HIS A 50 15.50 -37.07 3.29
N GLN A 51 15.93 -35.95 3.88
CA GLN A 51 16.02 -35.77 5.34
C GLN A 51 14.66 -35.95 6.03
N LEU A 52 13.58 -35.49 5.40
CA LEU A 52 12.23 -35.54 5.97
C LEU A 52 11.46 -36.83 5.66
N GLY A 53 11.99 -37.69 4.78
CA GLY A 53 11.27 -38.84 4.24
C GLY A 53 10.00 -38.45 3.46
N LEU A 54 10.03 -37.29 2.80
CA LEU A 54 8.89 -36.71 2.08
C LEU A 54 9.14 -36.69 0.57
N PRO A 55 8.09 -36.79 -0.27
CA PRO A 55 8.23 -36.54 -1.69
C PRO A 55 8.67 -35.09 -1.96
N PRO A 56 9.62 -34.83 -2.90
CA PRO A 56 10.08 -33.48 -3.25
C PRO A 56 8.95 -32.51 -3.59
N ARG A 57 7.87 -33.02 -4.21
CA ARG A 57 6.67 -32.25 -4.53
C ARG A 57 5.98 -31.70 -3.27
N LYS A 58 5.88 -32.46 -2.18
CA LYS A 58 5.28 -31.98 -0.92
C LYS A 58 6.08 -30.85 -0.31
N VAL A 59 7.40 -30.95 -0.33
CA VAL A 59 8.30 -29.87 0.13
C VAL A 59 8.08 -28.61 -0.71
N ALA A 60 8.00 -28.75 -2.04
CA ALA A 60 7.72 -27.62 -2.93
C ALA A 60 6.38 -26.94 -2.65
N ILE A 61 5.29 -27.72 -2.53
CA ILE A 61 3.96 -27.20 -2.20
C ILE A 61 3.95 -26.52 -0.84
N TRP A 62 4.62 -27.09 0.15
CA TRP A 62 4.72 -26.48 1.47
C TRP A 62 5.41 -25.11 1.40
N TYR A 63 6.53 -24.99 0.67
CA TYR A 63 7.22 -23.71 0.47
C TYR A 63 6.35 -22.68 -0.27
N GLN A 64 5.61 -23.11 -1.29
CA GLN A 64 4.66 -22.25 -1.99
C GLN A 64 3.58 -21.72 -1.03
N ASN A 65 2.97 -22.61 -0.24
CA ASN A 65 1.95 -22.24 0.74
C ASN A 65 2.51 -21.33 1.84
N LYS A 66 3.73 -21.60 2.33
CA LYS A 66 4.39 -20.76 3.34
C LYS A 66 4.65 -19.36 2.79
N ARG A 67 5.12 -19.22 1.54
CA ARG A 67 5.27 -17.92 0.88
C ARG A 67 3.95 -17.19 0.70
N ALA A 68 2.89 -17.90 0.30
CA ALA A 68 1.56 -17.30 0.14
C ALA A 68 1.05 -16.75 1.48
N ARG A 69 1.18 -17.51 2.57
CA ARG A 69 0.81 -17.06 3.92
C ARG A 69 1.63 -15.86 4.37
N TRP A 70 2.96 -15.92 4.22
CA TRP A 70 3.83 -14.80 4.57
C TRP A 70 3.48 -13.51 3.81
N LYS A 71 3.18 -13.62 2.50
CA LYS A 71 2.73 -12.48 1.71
C LYS A 71 1.40 -11.93 2.22
N ASN A 72 0.44 -12.78 2.55
CA ASN A 72 -0.85 -12.36 3.09
C ASN A 72 -0.72 -11.69 4.45
N GLU A 73 0.10 -12.25 5.35
CA GLU A 73 0.40 -11.68 6.67
C GLU A 73 1.00 -10.28 6.53
N ASN A 74 1.96 -10.09 5.63
CA ASN A 74 2.53 -8.77 5.37
C ASN A 74 1.50 -7.78 4.81
N LEU A 75 0.68 -8.21 3.83
CA LEU A 75 -0.37 -7.36 3.27
C LEU A 75 -1.39 -6.93 4.33
N GLU A 76 -1.72 -7.80 5.28
CA GLU A 76 -2.61 -7.48 6.39
C GLU A 76 -1.99 -6.43 7.33
N VAL A 77 -0.70 -6.56 7.63
CA VAL A 77 0.04 -5.56 8.43
C VAL A 77 0.09 -4.22 7.70
N ASP A 78 0.43 -4.22 6.42
CA ASP A 78 0.49 -3.00 5.60
C ASP A 78 -0.88 -2.32 5.53
N HIS A 79 -1.94 -3.09 5.32
CA HIS A 79 -3.31 -2.58 5.31
C HIS A 79 -3.68 -1.91 6.65
N LYS A 80 -3.37 -2.55 7.79
CA LYS A 80 -3.60 -1.97 9.12
C LYS A 80 -2.81 -0.68 9.32
N ALA A 81 -1.54 -0.65 8.89
CA ALA A 81 -0.71 0.54 8.97
C ALA A 81 -1.27 1.71 8.13
N LEU A 82 -1.75 1.41 6.92
CA LEU A 82 -2.41 2.39 6.05
C LEU A 82 -3.72 2.91 6.64
N GLN A 83 -4.52 2.04 7.24
CA GLN A 83 -5.75 2.43 7.93
C GLN A 83 -5.48 3.39 9.09
N LEU A 84 -4.50 3.08 9.93
CA LEU A 84 -4.11 3.96 11.04
C LEU A 84 -3.61 5.32 10.54
N ARG A 85 -2.83 5.32 9.45
CA ARG A 85 -2.36 6.56 8.82
C ARG A 85 -3.53 7.40 8.30
N LEU A 86 -4.52 6.77 7.67
CA LEU A 86 -5.71 7.45 7.18
C LEU A 86 -6.50 8.09 8.33
N GLU A 87 -6.72 7.35 9.41
CA GLU A 87 -7.42 7.85 10.60
C GLU A 87 -6.73 9.10 11.17
N ASN A 88 -5.40 9.05 11.34
CA ASN A 88 -4.62 10.19 11.82
C ASN A 88 -4.73 11.39 10.87
N LEU A 89 -4.64 11.17 9.55
CA LEU A 89 -4.77 12.25 8.57
C LEU A 89 -6.17 12.87 8.57
N LEU A 90 -7.22 12.07 8.78
CA LEU A 90 -8.59 12.58 8.91
C LEU A 90 -8.75 13.44 10.16
N ALA A 91 -8.22 12.99 11.30
CA ALA A 91 -8.25 13.75 12.55
C ALA A 91 -7.46 15.07 12.44
N ASP A 92 -6.27 15.03 11.81
CA ASP A 92 -5.48 16.23 11.55
C ASP A 92 -6.20 17.19 10.59
N ASN A 93 -6.87 16.66 9.56
CA ASN A 93 -7.64 17.47 8.63
C ASN A 93 -8.80 18.17 9.34
N GLU A 94 -9.57 17.47 10.18
CA GLU A 94 -10.66 18.05 10.97
C GLU A 94 -10.15 19.16 11.92
N ARG A 95 -9.02 18.91 12.59
CA ARG A 95 -8.37 19.92 13.44
C ARG A 95 -7.97 21.16 12.65
N LEU A 96 -7.35 20.97 11.48
CA LEU A 96 -6.94 22.08 10.62
C LEU A 96 -8.13 22.85 10.07
N GLN A 97 -9.22 22.16 9.69
CA GLN A 97 -10.45 22.83 9.26
C GLN A 97 -11.04 23.69 10.37
N SER A 98 -11.07 23.19 11.61
CA SER A 98 -11.53 23.95 12.77
C SER A 98 -10.66 25.19 13.03
N GLU A 99 -9.34 25.05 12.91
CA GLU A 99 -8.39 26.15 13.07
C GLU A 99 -8.54 27.21 11.98
N VAL A 100 -8.73 26.78 10.72
CA VAL A 100 -9.00 27.68 9.60
C VAL A 100 -10.27 28.49 9.86
N GLU A 101 -11.33 27.84 10.34
CA GLU A 101 -12.59 28.54 10.63
C GLU A 101 -12.45 29.53 11.80
N ARG A 102 -11.74 29.13 12.86
CA ARG A 102 -11.40 30.02 13.98
C ARG A 102 -10.65 31.27 13.50
N LEU A 103 -9.59 31.08 12.70
CA LEU A 103 -8.78 32.18 12.17
C LEU A 103 -9.58 33.10 11.25
N LYS A 104 -10.49 32.55 10.43
CA LYS A 104 -11.41 33.37 9.61
C LYS A 104 -12.31 34.24 10.47
N GLN A 105 -12.86 33.70 11.56
CA GLN A 105 -13.69 34.48 12.49
C GLN A 105 -12.90 35.59 13.18
N GLU A 106 -11.65 35.33 13.58
CA GLU A 106 -10.77 36.34 14.18
C GLU A 106 -10.42 37.45 13.19
N LEU A 107 -10.10 37.08 11.95
CA LEU A 107 -9.83 38.03 10.89
C LEU A 107 -11.05 38.91 10.59
N HIS A 108 -12.25 38.31 10.55
CA HIS A 108 -13.49 39.06 10.36
C HIS A 108 -13.73 40.07 11.50
N LYS A 109 -13.58 39.64 12.76
CA LYS A 109 -13.68 40.54 13.93
C LYS A 109 -12.66 41.67 13.88
N ALA A 110 -11.41 41.39 13.48
CA ALA A 110 -10.37 42.40 13.34
C ALA A 110 -10.71 43.44 12.26
N GLN A 111 -11.27 42.99 11.13
CA GLN A 111 -11.77 43.87 10.06
C GLN A 111 -12.93 44.75 10.55
N GLU A 112 -13.90 44.16 11.26
CA GLU A 112 -15.02 44.91 11.85
C GLU A 112 -14.54 45.96 12.87
N MET A 113 -13.61 45.59 13.76
CA MET A 113 -13.02 46.54 14.71
C MET A 113 -12.33 47.71 14.00
N LEU A 114 -11.53 47.45 12.95
CA LEU A 114 -10.88 48.49 12.17
C LEU A 114 -11.90 49.45 11.50
N LEU A 115 -12.98 48.91 10.96
CA LEU A 115 -14.06 49.70 10.34
C LEU A 115 -14.80 50.56 11.36
N SER A 116 -14.96 50.09 12.60
CA SER A 116 -15.64 50.82 13.67
C SER A 116 -14.83 52.01 14.20
N VAL A 117 -13.49 51.93 14.20
CA VAL A 117 -12.60 53.01 14.68
C VAL A 117 -12.64 54.22 13.73
N ASN A 118 -12.75 53.99 12.42
CA ASN A 118 -12.79 55.04 11.41
C ASN A 118 -14.10 55.87 11.38
N ASN A 119 -15.16 55.43 12.07
CA ASN A 119 -16.47 56.10 12.08
C ASN A 119 -16.74 56.93 13.35
N THR A 120 -15.74 57.16 14.20
CA THR A 120 -15.87 58.05 15.37
C THR A 120 -15.63 59.51 14.97
N PRO A 121 -16.50 60.48 15.35
CA PRO A 121 -16.39 61.88 14.92
C PRO A 121 -15.26 62.68 15.61
N TYR A 122 -14.31 62.01 16.28
CA TYR A 122 -13.15 62.63 16.92
C TYR A 122 -11.88 61.82 16.62
N SER A 123 -11.41 61.87 15.38
CA SER A 123 -10.02 61.54 15.04
C SER A 123 -9.55 62.47 13.94
N SER A 124 -9.46 63.75 14.31
CA SER A 124 -8.72 64.76 13.58
C SER A 124 -7.31 64.85 14.18
N LEU A 125 -6.38 63.98 13.79
CA LEU A 125 -5.00 64.41 13.47
C LEU A 125 -4.19 63.26 12.87
N SER A 126 -3.53 63.58 11.75
CA SER A 126 -2.37 62.90 11.17
C SER A 126 -2.66 61.62 10.36
N SER A 127 -2.26 61.47 9.10
CA SER A 127 -1.24 62.18 8.34
C SER A 127 -1.52 62.07 6.85
N GLN A 128 -1.38 63.20 6.16
CA GLN A 128 -1.01 63.20 4.75
C GLN A 128 0.37 62.53 4.63
N ILE A 129 0.45 61.37 3.98
CA ILE A 129 1.61 61.03 3.16
C ILE A 129 1.06 60.59 1.81
N SER A 130 1.20 61.51 0.86
CA SER A 130 1.14 61.25 -0.56
C SER A 130 2.24 60.25 -0.94
N SER A 131 1.90 59.20 -1.68
CA SER A 131 2.86 58.55 -2.58
C SER A 131 2.13 57.96 -3.77
N SER A 132 2.29 58.66 -4.88
CA SER A 132 2.06 58.25 -6.26
C SER A 132 2.67 56.87 -6.57
N CYS A 133 1.91 56.03 -7.26
CA CYS A 133 2.42 55.12 -8.29
C CYS A 133 1.27 54.72 -9.23
N ASP A 134 1.59 54.65 -10.51
CA ASP A 134 0.71 54.80 -11.65
C ASP A 134 -0.32 53.68 -11.89
N GLU A 135 -1.42 54.09 -12.51
CA GLU A 135 -2.35 53.23 -13.22
C GLU A 135 -1.66 52.61 -14.44
N VAL A 136 -1.54 51.28 -14.46
CA VAL A 136 -1.40 50.51 -15.70
C VAL A 136 -2.14 49.18 -15.58
N GLY A 137 -2.98 48.90 -16.58
CA GLY A 137 -3.20 47.52 -17.02
C GLY A 137 -4.57 46.93 -16.71
N SER A 138 -5.51 47.20 -17.62
CA SER A 138 -6.79 46.52 -17.81
C SER A 138 -6.75 44.99 -17.70
N SER A 139 -7.85 44.49 -17.12
CA SER A 139 -8.72 43.38 -17.58
C SER A 139 -8.13 42.00 -17.84
N SER A 140 -8.60 41.03 -17.06
CA SER A 140 -9.03 39.69 -17.50
C SER A 140 -9.94 39.10 -16.40
N LEU A 141 -11.26 39.05 -16.59
CA LEU A 141 -12.01 37.82 -16.90
C LEU A 141 -11.50 36.59 -16.12
N VAL A 142 -12.29 36.03 -15.21
CA VAL A 142 -13.30 35.01 -15.55
C VAL A 142 -14.15 34.64 -14.33
N HIS A 143 -15.46 34.59 -14.56
CA HIS A 143 -16.37 33.78 -13.77
C HIS A 143 -15.92 32.32 -13.76
N GLY A 144 -16.02 31.68 -12.59
CA GLY A 144 -16.36 30.26 -12.47
C GLY A 144 -15.30 29.25 -12.90
N SER A 145 -14.59 28.69 -11.92
CA SER A 145 -14.26 27.26 -11.92
C SER A 145 -13.96 26.79 -10.50
N ARG A 146 -15.05 26.44 -9.84
CA ARG A 146 -15.09 25.47 -8.75
C ARG A 146 -14.49 24.16 -9.29
N ASN A 147 -13.55 23.55 -8.56
CA ASN A 147 -13.07 22.15 -8.71
C ASN A 147 -11.77 21.84 -9.50
N HIS A 148 -10.73 22.69 -9.53
CA HIS A 148 -9.44 22.29 -10.14
C HIS A 148 -8.32 21.92 -9.16
N LEU A 149 -8.39 22.33 -7.88
CA LEU A 149 -7.26 22.16 -6.94
C LEU A 149 -7.13 20.76 -6.31
N ASP A 150 -8.10 19.86 -6.51
CA ASP A 150 -8.07 18.52 -5.92
C ASP A 150 -7.24 17.51 -6.73
N LYS A 151 -6.93 17.75 -8.00
CA LYS A 151 -6.20 16.75 -8.81
C LYS A 151 -4.68 16.79 -8.57
N ASP A 152 -4.13 17.96 -8.32
CA ASP A 152 -2.68 18.14 -8.14
C ASP A 152 -2.21 17.70 -6.75
N PHE A 153 -3.09 17.75 -5.74
CA PHE A 153 -2.80 17.23 -4.40
C PHE A 153 -2.67 15.69 -4.39
N PHE A 154 -3.54 15.00 -5.14
CA PHE A 154 -3.46 13.53 -5.30
C PHE A 154 -2.31 13.09 -6.22
N ALA A 155 -1.85 13.93 -7.16
CA ALA A 155 -0.73 13.62 -8.04
C ALA A 155 0.60 13.45 -7.29
N CYS A 156 0.83 14.22 -6.20
CA CYS A 156 2.01 14.04 -5.32
C CYS A 156 1.94 12.78 -4.45
N LEU A 157 0.74 12.28 -4.12
CA LEU A 157 0.57 11.07 -3.31
C LEU A 157 0.79 9.79 -4.13
N ILE A 158 0.63 9.87 -5.46
CA ILE A 158 0.81 8.74 -6.39
C ILE A 158 2.12 8.82 -7.20
N GLY A 159 2.71 10.01 -7.35
CA GLY A 159 3.94 10.22 -8.13
C GLY A 159 5.19 10.35 -7.27
N GLY A 160 5.80 9.22 -6.88
CA GLY A 160 7.05 9.20 -6.13
C GLY A 160 7.77 7.85 -6.20
N GLU A 161 8.32 7.56 -7.37
CA GLU A 161 9.31 6.55 -7.78
C GLU A 161 9.63 5.33 -6.90
N GLY A 162 9.42 4.15 -7.50
CA GLY A 162 10.18 2.93 -7.20
C GLY A 162 10.52 2.22 -8.52
N GLN A 163 11.72 2.49 -9.05
CA GLN A 163 12.31 1.68 -10.12
C GLN A 163 12.40 0.22 -9.65
N PHE A 164 11.61 -0.67 -10.25
CA PHE A 164 11.85 -2.11 -10.18
C PHE A 164 12.09 -2.66 -11.59
N GLY A 165 13.25 -3.28 -11.71
CA GLY A 165 13.91 -3.70 -12.94
C GLY A 165 13.04 -4.42 -13.96
N ASN A 166 13.38 -4.13 -15.22
CA ASN A 166 13.23 -5.03 -16.35
C ASN A 166 13.61 -6.48 -15.99
N THR A 167 12.66 -7.39 -16.02
CA THR A 167 12.89 -8.77 -16.48
C THR A 167 11.69 -9.27 -17.24
N ASN A 168 11.95 -9.68 -18.48
CA ASN A 168 11.05 -10.22 -19.47
C ASN A 168 10.35 -11.51 -18.99
N ASP A 169 9.09 -11.41 -18.54
CA ASP A 169 8.26 -12.60 -18.23
C ASP A 169 6.85 -12.51 -18.86
N GLN A 170 6.76 -12.01 -20.10
CA GLN A 170 5.49 -12.02 -20.88
C GLN A 170 5.38 -13.13 -21.94
N GLU A 171 6.22 -14.17 -21.90
CA GLU A 171 6.10 -15.29 -22.86
C GLU A 171 5.61 -16.63 -22.26
N PHE A 172 5.36 -16.75 -20.96
CA PHE A 172 5.05 -18.07 -20.39
C PHE A 172 3.60 -18.55 -20.60
N PHE A 173 2.64 -17.66 -20.87
CA PHE A 173 1.21 -18.05 -20.92
C PHE A 173 0.64 -18.33 -22.32
N ARG A 174 1.43 -18.28 -23.40
CA ARG A 174 0.89 -18.43 -24.78
C ARG A 174 1.09 -19.81 -25.42
N SER A 175 1.36 -20.88 -24.68
CA SER A 175 1.45 -22.22 -25.28
C SER A 175 0.95 -23.32 -24.36
N SER A 176 -0.38 -23.47 -24.29
CA SER A 176 -1.06 -24.77 -24.04
C SER A 176 -2.57 -24.71 -24.31
N ILE A 177 -2.96 -24.09 -25.42
CA ILE A 177 -4.23 -24.42 -26.09
C ILE A 177 -3.92 -24.62 -27.58
N SER A 178 -3.50 -25.84 -27.91
CA SER A 178 -3.93 -26.59 -29.09
C SER A 178 -3.45 -28.03 -28.99
#